data_AF-A0A258JZ02-F1
#
_entry.id   AF-A0A258JZ02-F1
#
_cell.length_a   1.000
_cell.length_b   1.000
_cell.length_c   1.000
_cell.angle_alpha   90.00
_cell.angle_beta   90.00
_cell.angle_gamma   90.00
#
_symmetry.space_group_name_H-M   'P 1'
#
loop_
_entity.id
_entity.type
_entity.pdbx_description
1 polymer ?
#
loop_
_entity_poly.entity_id
_entity_poly.type
_entity_poly.pdbx_seq_one_letter_code
_entity_poly.pdbx_strand_id
1 'polypeptide(L)'
;HNVFQNISNQDYDESEGLISAKQYISFIAENEGVLFENISRAINDEFNECSEIEEPRLLQIFDSQNQNLNDNLDFEYRFFPFLNDLCFLLNEIP
;
A
#
# COMPACT_ATOMS: atom_id res chain seq x y z
N HIS A 1 -3.71 16.11 -14.05
CA HIS A 1 -3.41 15.55 -12.72
C HIS A 1 -2.53 14.35 -12.93
N ASN A 2 -1.30 14.38 -12.42
CA ASN A 2 -0.35 13.29 -12.58
C ASN A 2 -0.50 12.36 -11.36
N VAL A 3 -0.72 11.07 -11.59
CA VAL A 3 -1.01 10.08 -10.53
C VAL A 3 0.16 9.97 -9.53
N PHE A 4 1.37 10.36 -9.95
CA PHE A 4 2.57 10.35 -9.11
C PHE A 4 2.65 11.52 -8.11
N GLN A 5 1.69 12.45 -8.11
CA GLN A 5 1.69 13.60 -7.19
C GLN A 5 1.49 13.24 -5.72
N ASN A 6 0.98 12.03 -5.43
CA ASN A 6 0.80 11.52 -4.07
C ASN A 6 1.87 10.52 -3.64
N ILE A 7 2.83 10.18 -4.51
CA ILE A 7 3.99 9.38 -4.10
C ILE A 7 4.97 10.36 -3.47
N SER A 8 4.99 10.39 -2.14
CA SER A 8 5.93 11.21 -1.39
C SER A 8 7.36 10.88 -1.83
N ASN A 9 8.03 11.84 -2.48
CA ASN A 9 9.49 11.84 -2.74
C ASN A 9 10.26 12.10 -1.43
N GLN A 10 9.91 11.40 -0.35
CA GLN A 10 10.60 11.52 0.94
C GLN A 10 11.44 10.27 1.15
N ASP A 11 12.73 10.48 0.89
CA ASP A 11 13.87 9.74 1.42
C ASP A 11 13.85 8.22 1.21
N TYR A 12 14.28 7.82 0.00
CA TYR A 12 14.76 6.48 -0.30
C TYR A 12 16.03 6.19 0.52
N ASP A 13 15.84 5.82 1.79
CA ASP A 13 16.80 5.04 2.58
C ASP A 13 16.13 3.72 3.01
N GLU A 14 15.16 3.25 2.21
CA GLU A 14 14.61 1.90 2.28
C GLU A 14 15.60 0.96 1.61
N SER A 15 16.06 -0.04 2.37
CA SER A 15 17.06 -1.02 1.96
C SER A 15 16.88 -1.45 0.50
N GLU A 16 17.91 -1.19 -0.33
CA GLU A 16 17.92 -1.59 -1.74
C GLU A 16 17.42 -3.04 -1.88
N GLY A 17 16.31 -3.22 -2.60
CA GLY A 17 15.71 -4.53 -2.87
C GLY A 17 14.63 -5.01 -1.90
N LEU A 18 14.12 -4.16 -1.00
CA LEU A 18 12.93 -4.44 -0.18
C LEU A 18 11.72 -3.66 -0.70
N ILE A 19 10.61 -4.36 -0.98
CA ILE A 19 9.32 -3.73 -1.26
C ILE A 19 8.60 -3.46 0.06
N SER A 20 8.47 -2.20 0.47
CA SER A 20 7.78 -1.83 1.71
C SER A 20 6.26 -2.04 1.62
N ALA A 21 5.61 -2.27 2.76
CA ALA A 21 4.15 -2.41 2.88
C ALA A 21 3.35 -1.23 2.29
N LYS A 22 3.94 -0.03 2.24
CA LYS A 22 3.33 1.15 1.63
C LYS A 22 3.38 1.16 0.09
N GLN A 23 4.21 0.33 -0.53
CA GLN A 23 4.50 0.38 -1.97
C GLN A 23 3.65 -0.60 -2.79
N TYR A 24 3.26 -1.76 -2.24
CA TYR A 24 2.49 -2.77 -2.99
C TYR A 24 0.96 -2.69 -2.82
N ILE A 25 0.43 -1.71 -2.07
CA ILE A 25 -1.01 -1.47 -1.95
C ILE A 25 -1.38 -0.20 -2.71
N SER A 26 -2.15 -0.34 -3.80
CA SER A 26 -2.65 0.80 -4.56
C SER A 26 -4.07 0.55 -5.08
N PHE A 27 -4.80 1.63 -5.35
CA PHE A 27 -6.17 1.59 -5.89
C PHE A 27 -6.20 2.22 -7.27
N ILE A 28 -6.85 1.53 -8.21
CA ILE A 28 -7.06 2.00 -9.59
C ILE A 28 -8.54 1.96 -9.91
N ALA A 29 -9.01 2.91 -10.71
CA ALA A 29 -10.40 2.99 -11.14
C ALA A 29 -10.69 2.11 -12.37
N GLU A 30 -9.67 1.80 -13.17
CA GLU A 30 -9.78 1.03 -14.41
C GLU A 30 -8.53 0.17 -14.58
N ASN A 31 -8.72 -1.11 -14.87
CA ASN A 31 -7.67 -2.11 -15.09
C ASN A 31 -7.47 -2.43 -16.59
N GLU A 32 -8.04 -1.60 -17.47
CA GLU A 32 -7.93 -1.73 -18.91
C GLU A 32 -7.27 -0.48 -19.52
N GLY A 33 -6.64 -0.66 -20.67
CA GLY A 33 -6.08 0.43 -21.45
C GLY A 33 -4.61 0.75 -21.17
N VAL A 34 -4.05 1.59 -22.04
CA VAL A 34 -2.61 1.85 -22.16
C VAL A 34 -2.00 2.43 -20.88
N LEU A 35 -2.77 3.20 -20.11
CA LEU A 35 -2.27 3.80 -18.87
C LEU A 35 -2.02 2.74 -17.79
N PHE A 36 -2.98 1.83 -17.58
CA PHE A 36 -2.82 0.72 -16.64
C PHE A 36 -1.66 -0.18 -17.06
N GLU A 37 -1.59 -0.57 -18.33
CA GLU A 37 -0.52 -1.40 -18.86
C GLU A 37 0.88 -0.80 -18.64
N ASN A 38 1.02 0.52 -18.86
CA ASN A 38 2.29 1.20 -18.65
C ASN A 38 2.68 1.27 -17.17
N ILE A 39 1.71 1.51 -16.27
CA ILE A 39 1.94 1.54 -14.82
C ILE A 39 2.31 0.14 -14.32
N SER A 40 1.54 -0.88 -14.71
CA SER A 40 1.80 -2.28 -14.35
C SER A 40 3.16 -2.75 -14.83
N ARG A 41 3.58 -2.37 -16.05
CA ARG A 41 4.93 -2.68 -16.55
C ARG A 41 6.01 -2.02 -15.70
N ALA A 42 5.90 -0.72 -15.44
CA ALA A 42 6.90 0.01 -14.67
C ALA A 42 7.05 -0.54 -13.24
N ILE A 43 5.94 -0.85 -12.57
CA ILE A 43 5.95 -1.45 -11.23
C ILE A 43 6.58 -2.85 -11.27
N ASN A 44 6.21 -3.67 -12.25
CA ASN A 44 6.77 -5.01 -12.38
C ASN A 44 8.28 -4.98 -12.65
N ASP A 45 8.75 -4.06 -13.48
CA ASP A 45 10.18 -3.90 -13.77
C ASP A 45 10.96 -3.53 -12.48
N GLU A 46 10.44 -2.59 -11.69
CA GLU A 46 11.04 -2.18 -10.40
C GLU A 46 10.98 -3.29 -9.34
N PHE A 47 9.83 -3.95 -9.18
CA PHE A 47 9.64 -4.99 -8.17
C PHE A 47 10.41 -6.27 -8.47
N ASN A 48 10.67 -6.55 -9.74
CA ASN A 48 11.47 -7.71 -10.14
C ASN A 48 12.96 -7.57 -9.79
N GLU A 49 13.43 -6.36 -9.47
CA GLU A 49 14.77 -6.10 -8.94
C GLU A 49 14.84 -6.27 -7.42
N CYS A 50 13.68 -6.37 -6.75
CA CYS A 50 13.59 -6.56 -5.31
C CYS A 50 13.67 -8.04 -4.92
N SER A 51 14.32 -8.32 -3.79
CA SER A 51 14.53 -9.68 -3.28
C SER A 51 13.54 -10.06 -2.18
N GLU A 52 12.95 -9.06 -1.49
CA GLU A 52 12.09 -9.28 -0.34
C GLU A 52 10.87 -8.33 -0.35
N ILE A 53 9.78 -8.77 0.27
CA ILE A 53 8.56 -7.99 0.47
C ILE A 53 8.29 -7.89 1.96
N GLU A 54 8.12 -6.66 2.45
CA GLU A 54 7.81 -6.38 3.85
C GLU A 54 6.35 -6.72 4.17
N GLU A 55 6.11 -7.42 5.28
CA GLU A 55 4.75 -7.63 5.79
C GLU A 55 4.23 -6.38 6.53
N PRO A 56 2.93 -6.05 6.46
CA PRO A 56 2.36 -4.95 7.23
C PRO A 56 2.48 -5.25 8.73
N ARG A 57 3.07 -4.34 9.50
CA ARG A 57 3.35 -4.53 10.95
C ARG A 57 2.96 -3.31 11.76
N LEU A 58 2.42 -3.55 12.96
CA LEU A 58 2.18 -2.52 13.96
C LEU A 58 3.35 -2.52 14.98
N LEU A 59 3.99 -1.37 15.18
CA LEU A 59 5.06 -1.21 16.17
C LEU A 59 4.57 -0.36 17.34
N GLN A 60 4.39 -0.99 18.51
CA GLN A 60 4.05 -0.27 19.75
C GLN A 60 5.29 -0.15 20.65
N ILE A 61 5.74 1.08 20.90
CA ILE A 61 6.90 1.38 21.76
C ILE A 61 6.43 1.72 23.18
N PHE A 62 6.68 0.83 24.13
CA PHE A 62 6.38 1.03 25.55
C PHE A 62 7.54 1.74 26.27
N ASP A 63 7.72 3.04 26.04
CA ASP A 63 8.61 3.89 26.83
C ASP A 63 7.78 4.83 27.72
N SER A 64 8.33 5.21 28.87
CA SER A 64 7.83 6.19 29.83
C SER A 64 7.43 7.55 29.24
N GLN A 65 7.94 7.89 28.05
CA GLN A 65 7.60 9.10 27.28
C GLN A 65 6.43 8.90 26.30
N ASN A 66 6.04 7.65 25.99
CA ASN A 66 5.09 7.30 24.92
C ASN A 66 3.75 6.78 25.45
N GLN A 67 3.18 7.44 26.46
CA GLN A 67 1.88 7.04 27.00
C GLN A 67 0.68 7.38 26.10
N ASN A 68 0.86 8.07 24.97
CA ASN A 68 -0.25 8.50 24.11
C ASN A 68 0.14 8.59 22.62
N LEU A 69 0.76 7.55 22.06
CA LEU A 69 0.61 7.32 20.63
C LEU A 69 -0.65 6.48 20.45
N ASN A 70 -1.77 7.15 20.14
CA ASN A 70 -2.99 6.53 19.62
C ASN A 70 -2.71 5.97 18.21
N ASP A 71 -1.65 5.18 18.08
CA ASP A 71 -1.32 4.41 16.89
C ASP A 71 -2.03 3.07 17.00
N ASN A 72 -3.34 3.15 17.22
CA ASN A 72 -4.22 2.01 17.17
C ASN A 72 -4.58 1.84 15.69
N LEU A 73 -4.63 0.59 15.22
CA LEU A 73 -4.99 0.23 13.84
C LEU A 73 -6.47 0.53 13.50
N ASP A 74 -7.04 1.58 14.09
CA ASP A 74 -8.45 1.95 13.95
C ASP A 74 -8.81 2.25 12.50
N PHE A 75 -7.84 2.70 11.69
CA PHE A 75 -8.03 2.84 10.25
C PHE A 75 -8.21 1.47 9.60
N GLU A 76 -7.27 0.55 9.80
CA GLU A 76 -7.26 -0.79 9.20
C GLU A 76 -8.44 -1.63 9.70
N TYR A 77 -8.76 -1.57 10.99
CA TYR A 77 -9.92 -2.24 11.58
C TYR A 77 -11.25 -1.76 10.99
N ARG A 78 -11.32 -0.49 10.56
CA ARG A 78 -12.50 0.03 9.86
C ARG A 78 -12.43 -0.22 8.36
N PHE A 79 -11.24 -0.20 7.78
CA PHE A 79 -11.03 -0.30 6.34
C PHE A 79 -11.15 -1.73 5.81
N PHE A 80 -10.61 -2.74 6.51
CA PHE A 80 -10.66 -4.13 6.05
C PHE A 80 -12.08 -4.69 5.93
N PRO A 81 -13.04 -4.40 6.84
CA PRO A 81 -14.44 -4.74 6.62
C PRO A 81 -15.01 -4.10 5.36
N PHE A 82 -14.75 -2.81 5.11
CA PHE A 82 -15.21 -2.13 3.90
C PHE A 82 -14.58 -2.70 2.63
N LEU A 83 -13.29 -3.06 2.67
CA LEU A 83 -12.62 -3.72 1.55
C LEU A 83 -13.25 -5.10 1.27
N ASN A 84 -13.59 -5.84 2.32
CA ASN A 84 -14.26 -7.13 2.19
C ASN A 84 -15.68 -6.99 1.60
N ASP A 85 -16.43 -5.98 2.05
CA ASP A 85 -17.76 -5.65 1.52
C ASP A 85 -17.67 -5.23 0.04
N LEU A 86 -16.65 -4.46 -0.34
CA LEU A 86 -16.38 -4.07 -1.72
C LEU A 86 -16.07 -5.30 -2.59
N CYS A 87 -15.18 -6.18 -2.11
CA CYS A 87 -14.85 -7.43 -2.80
C CYS A 87 -16.09 -8.32 -2.97
N PHE A 88 -16.94 -8.41 -1.94
CA PHE A 88 -18.21 -9.14 -2.02
C PHE A 88 -19.13 -8.53 -3.09
N LEU A 89 -19.33 -7.22 -3.07
CA LEU A 89 -20.15 -6.51 -4.06
C LEU A 89 -19.63 -6.71 -5.49
N LEU A 90 -18.31 -6.60 -5.70
CA LEU A 90 -17.71 -6.78 -7.03
C LEU A 90 -17.87 -8.20 -7.57
N ASN A 91 -17.93 -9.22 -6.71
CA ASN A 91 -18.11 -10.61 -7.12
C ASN A 91 -19.59 -11.01 -7.27
N GLU A 92 -20.52 -10.29 -6.65
CA GLU A 92 -21.97 -10.55 -6.70
C GLU A 92 -22.69 -9.72 -7.78
N ILE A 93 -22.00 -8.80 -8.46
CA ILE A 93 -22.53 -8.12 -9.65
C ILE A 93 -22.45 -9.09 -10.85
N PRO A 94 -23.58 -9.43 -11.50
CA PRO A 94 -23.64 -10.38 -12.60
C PRO A 94 -23.00 -9.88 -13.91
#